data_AF-X1RKT5-F1
#
_entry.id   AF-X1RKT5-F1
#
_cell.length_a   1.000
_cell.length_b   1.000
_cell.length_c   1.000
_cell.angle_alpha   90.00
_cell.angle_beta   90.00
_cell.angle_gamma   90.00
#
_symmetry.space_group_name_H-M   'P 1'
#
loop_
_entity.id
_entity.type
_entity.pdbx_description
1 polymer ?
#
loop_
_entity_poly.entity_id
_entity_poly.type
_entity_poly.pdbx_seq_one_letter_code
_entity_poly.pdbx_strand_id
1 'polypeptide(L)'
;MRAADEIKGPLPCCDATYNQIKKGHLDWPTVHRVFEFFGSMARAWLAAGVQRDRVSLKNIDWTPEEETYLKEKAGIMTLVEIGFNLRRSYDAVRARLNKELKITARGNQGLFSAAELSKEYGCPYHRVRQALIDGRIPGRFDSRRNRWQVDLGSLTPAAEAILEAPKLHSYKNSPSDFGDYYRRHKLRRTLIEGRVIVVAANI
;
A
#
# COMPACT_ATOMS: atom_id res chain seq x y z
N MET A 1 -20.55 -21.16 -36.75
CA MET A 1 -20.51 -21.18 -35.27
C MET A 1 -19.16 -20.60 -34.86
N ARG A 2 -19.07 -19.73 -33.85
CA ARG A 2 -17.75 -19.20 -33.46
C ARG A 2 -17.03 -20.27 -32.65
N ALA A 3 -15.73 -20.43 -32.83
CA ALA A 3 -14.92 -21.38 -32.04
C ALA A 3 -15.11 -21.22 -30.51
N ALA A 4 -15.39 -19.99 -30.07
CA ALA A 4 -15.65 -19.68 -28.67
C ALA A 4 -16.99 -20.23 -28.11
N ASP A 5 -17.96 -20.49 -28.99
CA ASP A 5 -19.28 -21.02 -28.61
C ASP A 5 -19.21 -22.52 -28.29
N GLU A 6 -18.29 -23.23 -28.95
CA GLU A 6 -18.09 -24.68 -28.78
C GLU A 6 -17.30 -25.00 -27.50
N ILE A 7 -16.40 -24.11 -27.10
CA ILE A 7 -15.63 -24.26 -25.86
C ILE A 7 -16.52 -23.87 -24.69
N LYS A 8 -16.70 -24.76 -23.72
CA LYS A 8 -17.39 -24.43 -22.46
C LYS A 8 -16.39 -23.91 -21.42
N GLY A 9 -16.75 -22.82 -20.73
CA GLY A 9 -15.93 -22.26 -19.65
C GLY A 9 -14.82 -21.30 -20.13
N PRO A 10 -13.70 -21.19 -19.40
CA PRO A 10 -12.60 -20.27 -19.73
C PRO A 10 -11.97 -20.63 -21.08
N LEU A 11 -11.67 -19.61 -21.89
CA LEU A 11 -11.04 -19.81 -23.19
C LEU A 11 -9.53 -20.06 -23.07
N PRO A 12 -8.95 -20.85 -23.98
CA PRO A 12 -7.54 -21.19 -23.94
C PRO A 12 -6.69 -19.93 -24.14
N CYS A 13 -5.74 -19.73 -23.23
CA CYS A 13 -4.80 -18.61 -23.24
C CYS A 13 -3.40 -18.99 -23.73
N CYS A 14 -3.10 -20.28 -23.87
CA CYS A 14 -1.83 -20.78 -24.40
C CYS A 14 -2.03 -21.66 -25.64
N ASP A 15 -0.95 -21.75 -26.42
CA ASP A 15 -0.84 -22.52 -27.65
C ASP A 15 -1.15 -24.01 -27.47
N ALA A 16 -0.62 -24.63 -26.41
CA ALA A 16 -0.80 -26.05 -26.14
C ALA A 16 -2.27 -26.41 -25.93
N THR A 17 -2.97 -25.64 -25.09
CA THR A 17 -4.39 -25.88 -24.81
C THR A 17 -5.25 -25.64 -26.04
N TYR A 18 -4.95 -24.58 -26.80
CA TYR A 18 -5.67 -24.31 -28.04
C TYR A 18 -5.45 -25.39 -29.10
N ASN A 19 -4.21 -25.85 -29.30
CA ASN A 19 -3.89 -26.90 -30.26
C ASN A 19 -4.56 -28.24 -29.92
N GLN A 20 -4.72 -28.55 -28.63
CA GLN A 20 -5.47 -29.72 -28.19
C GLN A 20 -6.95 -29.62 -28.58
N ILE A 21 -7.59 -28.47 -28.32
CA ILE A 21 -9.01 -28.25 -28.65
C ILE A 21 -9.20 -28.18 -30.17
N LYS A 22 -8.29 -27.52 -30.89
CA LYS A 22 -8.30 -27.41 -32.35
C LYS A 22 -8.17 -28.77 -33.04
N LYS A 23 -7.63 -29.80 -32.39
CA LYS A 23 -7.40 -31.12 -33.00
C LYS A 23 -8.75 -31.72 -33.44
N GLY A 24 -9.01 -31.71 -34.74
CA GLY A 24 -10.29 -32.14 -35.34
C GLY A 24 -11.09 -31.01 -36.00
N HIS A 25 -10.75 -29.75 -35.72
CA HIS A 25 -11.35 -28.56 -36.33
C HIS A 25 -10.40 -27.97 -37.37
N LEU A 26 -10.60 -28.33 -38.65
CA LEU A 26 -9.79 -27.82 -39.76
C LEU A 26 -10.10 -26.35 -40.08
N ASP A 27 -11.33 -25.91 -39.79
CA ASP A 27 -11.83 -24.56 -40.07
C ASP A 27 -11.26 -23.49 -39.13
N TRP A 28 -10.65 -23.91 -38.02
CA TRP A 28 -10.09 -22.99 -37.04
C TRP A 28 -8.68 -22.56 -37.45
N PRO A 29 -8.32 -21.27 -37.23
CA PRO A 29 -6.97 -20.80 -37.54
C PRO A 29 -5.91 -21.55 -36.74
N THR A 30 -4.71 -21.70 -37.30
CA THR A 30 -3.57 -22.23 -36.53
C THR A 30 -3.12 -21.21 -35.49
N VAL A 31 -2.52 -21.66 -34.38
CA VAL A 31 -1.95 -20.74 -33.37
C VAL A 31 -1.02 -19.72 -34.00
N HIS A 32 -0.20 -20.16 -34.96
CA HIS A 32 0.72 -19.29 -35.67
C HIS A 32 -0.01 -18.14 -36.37
N ARG A 33 -1.09 -18.42 -37.11
CA ARG A 33 -1.93 -17.39 -37.72
C ARG A 33 -2.57 -16.49 -36.68
N VAL A 34 -3.05 -17.04 -35.57
CA VAL A 34 -3.64 -16.24 -34.49
C VAL A 34 -2.62 -15.25 -33.91
N PHE A 35 -1.39 -15.69 -33.64
CA PHE A 35 -0.34 -14.81 -33.14
C PHE A 35 0.17 -13.82 -34.18
N GLU A 36 0.22 -14.20 -35.46
CA GLU A 36 0.57 -13.29 -36.57
C GLU A 36 -0.39 -12.10 -36.65
N PHE A 37 -1.71 -12.36 -36.62
CA PHE A 37 -2.71 -11.31 -36.78
C PHE A 37 -3.05 -10.55 -35.48
N PHE A 38 -3.04 -11.23 -34.33
CA PHE A 38 -3.54 -10.67 -33.08
C PHE A 38 -2.47 -10.52 -31.99
N GLY A 39 -1.27 -11.08 -32.17
CA GLY A 39 -0.17 -11.08 -31.19
C GLY A 39 -0.40 -11.96 -29.96
N SER A 40 -1.65 -12.26 -29.60
CA SER A 40 -1.97 -13.15 -28.48
C SER A 40 -3.35 -13.79 -28.65
N MET A 41 -3.54 -14.94 -28.01
CA MET A 41 -4.79 -15.70 -28.08
C MET A 41 -5.96 -14.91 -27.50
N ALA A 42 -5.72 -14.25 -26.39
CA ALA A 42 -6.72 -13.43 -25.72
C ALA A 42 -7.18 -12.24 -26.58
N ARG A 43 -6.27 -11.56 -27.29
CA ARG A 43 -6.66 -10.49 -28.23
C ARG A 43 -7.50 -11.03 -29.38
N ALA A 44 -7.20 -12.23 -29.87
CA ALA A 44 -8.01 -12.90 -30.88
C ALA A 44 -9.43 -13.21 -30.37
N TRP A 45 -9.55 -13.70 -29.13
CA TRP A 45 -10.86 -13.95 -28.52
C TRP A 45 -11.68 -12.68 -28.31
N LEU A 46 -11.05 -11.59 -27.87
CA LEU A 46 -11.72 -10.30 -27.74
C LEU A 46 -12.14 -9.75 -29.11
N ALA A 47 -11.28 -9.87 -30.13
CA ALA A 47 -11.60 -9.45 -31.50
C ALA A 47 -12.73 -10.28 -32.12
N ALA A 48 -12.84 -11.56 -31.73
CA ALA A 48 -13.98 -12.42 -32.09
C ALA A 48 -15.29 -12.06 -31.35
N GLY A 49 -15.27 -11.01 -30.52
CA GLY A 49 -16.44 -10.51 -29.78
C GLY A 49 -16.82 -11.39 -28.59
N VAL A 50 -15.88 -12.16 -28.04
CA VAL A 50 -16.16 -12.95 -26.83
C VAL A 50 -16.19 -12.03 -25.61
N GLN A 51 -17.11 -12.33 -24.69
CA GLN A 51 -17.17 -11.62 -23.42
C GLN A 51 -15.84 -11.71 -22.65
N ARG A 52 -15.44 -10.57 -22.08
CA ARG A 52 -14.14 -10.37 -21.41
C ARG A 52 -13.95 -11.29 -20.20
N ASP A 53 -15.04 -11.74 -19.59
CA ASP A 53 -15.07 -12.63 -18.43
C ASP A 53 -14.53 -14.04 -18.73
N ARG A 54 -14.64 -14.50 -19.99
CA ARG A 54 -14.17 -15.81 -20.43
C ARG A 54 -12.69 -15.81 -20.84
N VAL A 55 -12.06 -14.64 -20.98
CA VAL A 55 -10.71 -14.50 -21.52
C VAL A 55 -9.71 -14.14 -20.42
N SER A 56 -8.68 -14.97 -20.24
CA SER A 56 -7.56 -14.65 -19.34
C SER A 56 -6.61 -13.68 -20.01
N LEU A 57 -6.36 -12.52 -19.39
CA LEU A 57 -5.42 -11.50 -19.88
C LEU A 57 -4.00 -11.66 -19.30
N LYS A 58 -3.66 -12.82 -18.74
CA LYS A 58 -2.32 -13.08 -18.20
C LYS A 58 -1.26 -12.94 -19.32
N ASN A 59 -0.15 -12.25 -19.01
CA ASN A 59 1.02 -12.04 -19.90
C ASN A 59 0.78 -11.22 -21.19
N ILE A 60 -0.30 -10.44 -21.26
CA ILE A 60 -0.53 -9.47 -22.35
C ILE A 60 0.00 -8.11 -21.94
N ASP A 61 0.34 -7.27 -22.91
CA ASP A 61 0.61 -5.85 -22.65
C ASP A 61 -0.59 -5.15 -22.01
N TRP A 62 -0.33 -4.07 -21.28
CA TRP A 62 -1.35 -3.25 -20.66
C TRP A 62 -1.97 -2.32 -21.71
N THR A 63 -3.29 -2.27 -21.73
CA THR A 63 -4.05 -1.34 -22.57
C THR A 63 -4.25 0.00 -21.84
N PRO A 64 -4.42 1.13 -22.56
CA PRO A 64 -4.67 2.43 -21.95
C PRO A 64 -5.90 2.43 -21.04
N GLU A 65 -6.94 1.66 -21.36
CA GLU A 65 -8.15 1.55 -20.54
C GLU A 65 -7.87 0.81 -19.23
N GLU A 66 -7.07 -0.26 -19.26
CA GLU A 66 -6.64 -0.97 -18.04
C GLU A 66 -5.76 -0.08 -17.16
N GLU A 67 -4.90 0.76 -17.76
CA GLU A 67 -4.09 1.72 -17.02
C GLU A 67 -4.92 2.82 -16.37
N THR A 68 -5.92 3.33 -17.10
CA THR A 68 -6.84 4.34 -16.59
C THR A 68 -7.63 3.78 -15.40
N TYR A 69 -8.17 2.57 -15.57
CA TYR A 69 -8.85 1.85 -14.49
C TYR A 69 -7.92 1.60 -13.27
N LEU A 70 -6.67 1.21 -13.52
CA LEU A 70 -5.69 0.97 -12.45
C LEU A 70 -5.43 2.25 -11.65
N LYS A 71 -5.31 3.40 -12.31
CA LYS A 71 -5.08 4.71 -11.66
C LYS A 71 -6.29 5.16 -10.86
N GLU A 72 -7.49 5.02 -11.41
CA GLU A 72 -8.73 5.42 -10.73
C GLU A 72 -9.04 4.60 -9.49
N LYS A 73 -8.68 3.31 -9.48
CA LYS A 73 -9.00 2.39 -8.38
C LYS A 73 -7.85 2.16 -7.40
N ALA A 74 -6.66 2.69 -7.69
CA ALA A 74 -5.52 2.62 -6.78
C ALA A 74 -5.86 3.31 -5.44
N GLY A 75 -5.58 2.64 -4.33
CA GLY A 75 -5.89 3.14 -2.98
C GLY A 75 -7.34 2.97 -2.52
N ILE A 76 -8.27 2.68 -3.44
CA ILE A 76 -9.70 2.48 -3.13
C ILE A 76 -10.03 0.99 -3.03
N MET A 77 -9.58 0.20 -4.02
CA MET A 77 -9.82 -1.24 -4.08
C MET A 77 -8.57 -2.03 -3.72
N THR A 78 -8.76 -3.25 -3.21
CA THR A 78 -7.64 -4.15 -2.99
C THR A 78 -7.06 -4.62 -4.33
N LEU A 79 -5.75 -4.91 -4.36
CA LEU A 79 -5.10 -5.43 -5.57
C LEU A 79 -5.73 -6.74 -6.08
N VAL A 80 -6.33 -7.53 -5.19
CA VAL A 80 -7.03 -8.77 -5.55
C VAL A 80 -8.30 -8.44 -6.33
N GLU A 81 -9.10 -7.49 -5.86
CA GLU A 81 -10.32 -7.03 -6.55
C GLU A 81 -9.98 -6.35 -7.88
N ILE A 82 -8.95 -5.50 -7.90
CA ILE A 82 -8.46 -4.88 -9.14
C ILE A 82 -8.03 -5.97 -10.14
N GLY A 83 -7.25 -6.95 -9.69
CA GLY A 83 -6.83 -8.08 -10.53
C GLY A 83 -8.00 -8.90 -11.05
N PHE A 84 -9.01 -9.16 -10.20
CA PHE A 84 -10.22 -9.85 -10.60
C PHE A 84 -10.98 -9.10 -11.70
N ASN A 85 -11.19 -7.78 -11.53
CA ASN A 85 -11.90 -6.94 -12.50
C ASN A 85 -11.13 -6.79 -13.81
N LEU A 86 -9.80 -6.67 -13.74
CA LEU A 86 -8.93 -6.59 -14.92
C LEU A 86 -8.60 -7.97 -15.53
N ARG A 87 -9.04 -9.08 -14.92
CA ARG A 87 -8.64 -10.45 -15.27
C ARG A 87 -7.11 -10.63 -15.36
N ARG A 88 -6.38 -9.91 -14.50
CA ARG A 88 -4.93 -9.97 -14.32
C ARG A 88 -4.58 -10.69 -13.02
N SER A 89 -3.38 -11.27 -12.96
CA SER A 89 -2.88 -11.81 -11.70
C SER A 89 -2.59 -10.68 -10.71
N TYR A 90 -2.70 -10.98 -9.41
CA TYR A 90 -2.30 -10.06 -8.35
C TYR A 90 -0.89 -9.49 -8.57
N ASP A 91 0.06 -10.34 -8.94
CA ASP A 91 1.45 -9.92 -9.17
C ASP A 91 1.60 -9.01 -10.39
N ALA A 92 0.81 -9.22 -11.47
CA ALA A 92 0.82 -8.33 -12.62
C ALA A 92 0.31 -6.94 -12.24
N VAL A 93 -0.79 -6.85 -11.50
CA VAL A 93 -1.33 -5.58 -11.00
C VAL A 93 -0.33 -4.90 -10.07
N ARG A 94 0.23 -5.64 -9.10
CA ARG A 94 1.25 -5.13 -8.17
C ARG A 94 2.48 -4.59 -8.91
N ALA A 95 2.99 -5.34 -9.88
CA ALA A 95 4.17 -4.94 -10.65
C ALA A 95 3.89 -3.69 -11.49
N ARG A 96 2.71 -3.62 -12.13
CA ARG A 96 2.33 -2.45 -12.93
C ARG A 96 2.16 -1.21 -12.07
N LEU A 97 1.45 -1.32 -10.95
CA LEU A 97 1.18 -0.22 -10.04
C LEU A 97 2.47 0.32 -9.39
N ASN A 98 3.42 -0.56 -9.08
CA ASN A 98 4.75 -0.14 -8.63
C ASN A 98 5.54 0.55 -9.76
N LYS A 99 5.51 0.01 -10.99
CA LYS A 99 6.23 0.60 -12.12
C LYS A 99 5.76 2.02 -12.43
N GLU A 100 4.45 2.21 -12.56
CA GLU A 100 3.80 3.45 -13.02
C GLU A 100 3.66 4.49 -11.89
N LEU A 101 3.13 4.09 -10.72
CA LEU A 101 2.78 5.03 -9.65
C LEU A 101 3.78 5.02 -8.49
N LYS A 102 4.78 4.11 -8.50
CA LYS A 102 5.69 3.88 -7.36
C LYS A 102 4.98 3.54 -6.06
N ILE A 103 3.71 3.11 -6.15
CA ILE A 103 2.91 2.69 -5.00
C ILE A 103 3.22 1.22 -4.72
N THR A 104 3.46 0.91 -3.45
CA THR A 104 3.62 -0.48 -3.02
C THR A 104 2.26 -1.12 -2.79
N ALA A 105 2.18 -2.46 -2.80
CA ALA A 105 0.95 -3.17 -2.45
C ALA A 105 0.36 -2.75 -1.09
N ARG A 106 1.22 -2.32 -0.16
CA ARG A 106 0.82 -1.75 1.12
C ARG A 106 0.20 -0.37 0.97
N GLY A 107 0.84 0.53 0.22
CA GLY A 107 0.31 1.87 -0.02
C GLY A 107 -1.07 1.83 -0.71
N ASN A 108 -1.31 0.83 -1.56
CA ASN A 108 -2.60 0.65 -2.21
C ASN A 108 -3.75 0.26 -1.26
N GLN A 109 -3.49 -0.11 -0.01
CA GLN A 109 -4.57 -0.49 0.91
C GLN A 109 -5.42 0.70 1.36
N GLY A 110 -5.01 1.94 1.08
CA GLY A 110 -5.71 3.15 1.53
C GLY A 110 -5.57 3.43 3.03
N LEU A 111 -4.84 2.58 3.76
CA LEU A 111 -4.68 2.67 5.20
C LEU A 111 -3.29 3.19 5.56
N PHE A 112 -3.25 4.18 6.45
CA PHE A 112 -2.03 4.76 6.98
C PHE A 112 -1.60 4.03 8.25
N SER A 113 -0.30 3.80 8.38
CA SER A 113 0.27 3.46 9.68
C SER A 113 0.48 4.69 10.54
N ALA A 114 0.62 4.51 11.85
CA ALA A 114 0.95 5.60 12.77
C ALA A 114 2.22 6.37 12.36
N ALA A 115 3.19 5.71 11.72
CA ALA A 115 4.41 6.35 11.22
C ALA A 115 4.16 7.17 9.94
N GLU A 116 3.31 6.68 9.03
CA GLU A 116 2.90 7.43 7.83
C GLU A 116 2.07 8.64 8.24
N LEU A 117 1.11 8.48 9.18
CA LEU A 117 0.29 9.56 9.72
C LEU A 117 1.14 10.64 10.43
N SER A 118 2.15 10.21 11.19
CA SER A 118 3.12 11.11 11.83
C SER A 118 3.91 11.95 10.82
N LYS A 119 4.28 11.37 9.66
CA LYS A 119 4.99 12.10 8.60
C LYS A 119 4.07 13.08 7.88
N GLU A 120 2.86 12.64 7.55
CA GLU A 120 1.86 13.42 6.81
C GLU A 120 1.52 14.72 7.55
N TYR A 121 1.17 14.61 8.83
CA TYR A 121 0.81 15.77 9.66
C TYR A 121 2.02 16.44 10.34
N GLY A 122 3.25 15.98 10.06
CA GLY A 122 4.45 16.50 10.70
C GLY A 122 4.46 16.36 12.24
N CYS A 123 3.69 15.42 12.79
CA CYS A 123 3.48 15.20 14.22
C CYS A 123 4.50 14.21 14.81
N PRO A 124 4.91 14.31 16.09
CA PRO A 124 5.73 13.28 16.74
C PRO A 124 5.03 11.90 16.77
N TYR A 125 5.75 10.84 16.42
CA TYR A 125 5.21 9.47 16.37
C TYR A 125 4.56 9.02 17.69
N HIS A 126 5.20 9.32 18.83
CA HIS A 126 4.68 8.92 20.15
C HIS A 126 3.31 9.53 20.44
N ARG A 127 3.03 10.75 19.97
CA ARG A 127 1.73 11.41 20.12
C ARG A 127 0.67 10.65 19.34
N VAL A 128 0.96 10.32 18.08
CA VAL A 128 0.06 9.54 17.22
C VAL A 128 -0.22 8.18 17.86
N ARG A 129 0.83 7.48 18.30
CA ARG A 129 0.71 6.16 18.94
C ARG A 129 -0.13 6.23 20.22
N GLN A 130 0.09 7.23 21.06
CA GLN A 130 -0.68 7.38 22.30
C GLN A 130 -2.14 7.71 21.99
N ALA A 131 -2.40 8.62 21.05
CA ALA A 131 -3.77 8.98 20.67
C ALA A 131 -4.55 7.80 20.05
N LEU A 132 -3.87 6.89 19.35
CA LEU A 132 -4.45 5.62 18.87
C LEU A 132 -4.74 4.63 20.00
N ILE A 133 -3.82 4.51 20.97
CA ILE A 133 -4.02 3.65 22.16
C ILE A 133 -5.17 4.17 23.02
N ASP A 134 -5.23 5.49 23.23
CA ASP A 134 -6.27 6.17 24.00
C ASP A 134 -7.62 6.18 23.26
N GLY A 135 -7.69 5.72 22.00
CA GLY A 135 -8.90 5.70 21.19
C GLY A 135 -9.38 7.09 20.70
N ARG A 136 -8.54 8.13 20.82
CA ARG A 136 -8.86 9.49 20.34
C ARG A 136 -8.78 9.60 18.82
N ILE A 137 -7.93 8.79 18.21
CA ILE A 137 -7.85 8.63 16.75
C ILE A 137 -8.48 7.27 16.40
N PRO A 138 -9.46 7.22 15.50
CA PRO A 138 -10.03 5.96 15.06
C PRO A 138 -8.98 5.16 14.28
N GLY A 139 -8.71 3.94 14.72
CA GLY A 139 -7.74 3.08 14.09
C GLY A 139 -7.84 1.65 14.58
N ARG A 140 -7.43 0.72 13.74
CA ARG A 140 -7.39 -0.71 14.06
C ARG A 140 -5.95 -1.15 14.26
N PHE A 141 -5.70 -1.90 15.33
CA PHE A 141 -4.41 -2.55 15.51
C PHE A 141 -4.39 -3.93 14.83
N ASP A 142 -3.47 -4.11 13.89
CA ASP A 142 -3.19 -5.40 13.26
C ASP A 142 -2.13 -6.13 14.09
N SER A 143 -2.58 -7.08 14.91
CA SER A 143 -1.72 -7.87 15.80
C SER A 143 -0.73 -8.77 15.04
N ARG A 144 -1.11 -9.27 13.87
CA ARG A 144 -0.24 -10.14 13.06
C ARG A 144 0.95 -9.38 12.50
N ARG A 145 0.76 -8.10 12.19
CA ARG A 145 1.78 -7.24 11.60
C ARG A 145 2.34 -6.19 12.57
N ASN A 146 1.92 -6.24 13.83
CA ASN A 146 2.31 -5.35 14.92
C ASN A 146 2.25 -3.86 14.53
N ARG A 147 1.14 -3.43 13.94
CA ARG A 147 1.01 -2.05 13.44
C ARG A 147 -0.42 -1.55 13.47
N TRP A 148 -0.54 -0.23 13.61
CA TRP A 148 -1.80 0.48 13.45
C TRP A 148 -2.16 0.65 11.99
N GLN A 149 -3.46 0.61 11.70
CA GLN A 149 -4.08 0.90 10.43
C GLN A 149 -5.16 1.96 10.66
N VAL A 150 -5.00 3.10 10.00
CA VAL A 150 -5.86 4.27 10.13
C VAL A 150 -6.40 4.59 8.75
N ASP A 151 -7.71 4.72 8.64
CA ASP A 151 -8.36 5.24 7.43
C ASP A 151 -8.47 6.76 7.56
N LEU A 152 -7.89 7.51 6.61
CA LEU A 152 -7.95 8.97 6.61
C LEU A 152 -9.39 9.48 6.48
N GLY A 153 -10.25 8.77 5.74
CA GLY A 153 -11.67 9.14 5.60
C GLY A 153 -12.48 9.00 6.89
N SER A 154 -11.93 8.29 7.88
CA SER A 154 -12.58 8.08 9.18
C SER A 154 -12.14 9.09 10.25
N LEU A 155 -11.18 9.98 9.94
CA LEU A 155 -10.67 10.94 10.92
C LEU A 155 -11.75 11.94 11.33
N THR A 156 -11.89 12.12 12.64
CA THR A 156 -12.78 13.14 13.19
C THR A 156 -12.02 14.48 13.27
N PRO A 157 -12.71 15.63 13.25
CA PRO A 157 -12.06 16.93 13.40
C PRO A 157 -11.26 17.05 14.71
N ALA A 158 -11.70 16.36 15.77
CA ALA A 158 -10.97 16.30 17.03
C ALA A 158 -9.64 15.51 16.91
N ALA A 159 -9.62 14.45 16.10
CA ALA A 159 -8.41 13.69 15.81
C ALA A 159 -7.42 14.52 14.99
N GLU A 160 -7.90 15.28 14.01
CA GLU A 160 -7.07 16.19 13.20
C GLU A 160 -6.42 17.28 14.06
N ALA A 161 -7.18 17.90 14.98
CA ALA A 161 -6.64 18.90 15.91
C ALA A 161 -5.48 18.36 16.77
N ILE A 162 -5.53 17.08 17.16
CA ILE A 162 -4.43 16.43 17.91
C ILE A 162 -3.20 16.23 17.03
N LEU A 163 -3.39 15.90 15.75
CA LEU A 163 -2.32 15.69 14.79
C LEU A 163 -1.64 17.02 14.41
N GLU A 164 -2.41 18.08 14.22
CA GLU A 164 -1.92 19.42 13.87
C GLU A 164 -1.34 20.20 15.05
N ALA A 165 -1.56 19.73 16.28
CA ALA A 165 -1.04 20.39 17.47
C ALA A 165 0.48 20.65 17.36
N PRO A 166 0.98 21.83 17.79
CA PRO A 166 2.39 22.16 17.67
C PRO A 166 3.24 21.12 18.39
N LYS A 167 4.45 20.88 17.87
CA LYS A 167 5.42 19.99 18.53
C LYS A 167 5.71 20.57 19.91
N LEU A 168 5.33 19.84 20.97
CA LEU A 168 5.68 20.20 22.34
C LEU A 168 7.20 20.35 22.43
N HIS A 169 7.66 21.29 23.27
CA HIS A 169 9.07 21.59 23.47
C HIS A 169 9.91 20.31 23.59
N SER A 170 10.67 20.03 22.54
CA SER A 170 11.72 19.01 22.55
C SER A 170 12.99 19.65 23.08
N TYR A 171 13.88 18.87 23.69
CA TYR A 171 15.22 19.32 24.08
C TYR A 171 16.01 19.95 22.91
N LYS A 172 15.63 19.68 21.65
CA LYS A 172 16.19 20.32 20.44
C LYS A 172 15.64 21.72 20.15
N ASN A 173 14.45 22.02 20.65
CA ASN A 173 13.76 23.30 20.47
C ASN A 173 13.76 24.15 21.74
N SER A 174 14.20 23.58 22.87
CA SER A 174 14.48 24.32 24.09
C SER A 174 15.90 24.89 23.98
N PRO A 175 16.13 26.15 24.37
CA PRO A 175 17.49 26.69 24.45
C PRO A 175 18.33 25.77 25.34
N SER A 176 19.56 25.47 24.91
CA SER A 176 20.52 24.72 25.70
C SER A 176 20.61 25.35 27.07
N ASP A 177 20.31 24.55 28.09
CA ASP A 177 20.35 25.02 29.46
C ASP A 177 21.81 25.17 29.89
N PHE A 178 22.37 26.36 29.65
CA PHE A 178 23.66 26.77 30.17
C PHE A 178 23.58 27.17 31.66
N GLY A 179 22.41 27.01 32.29
CA GLY A 179 22.22 27.25 33.71
C GLY A 179 23.04 26.26 34.53
N ASP A 180 23.75 26.79 35.53
CA ASP A 180 24.49 25.99 36.50
C ASP A 180 23.50 25.07 37.24
N TYR A 181 23.42 23.80 36.82
CA TYR A 181 22.52 22.77 37.35
C TYR A 181 22.53 22.74 38.88
N TYR A 182 23.70 22.97 39.46
CA TYR A 182 23.95 23.05 40.90
C TYR A 182 23.23 24.23 41.55
N ARG A 183 23.19 25.41 40.92
CA ARG A 183 22.40 26.56 41.41
C ARG A 183 20.91 26.28 41.38
N ARG A 184 20.38 25.68 40.31
CA ARG A 184 18.94 25.44 40.17
C ARG A 184 18.43 24.41 41.18
N HIS A 185 19.19 23.35 41.41
CA HIS A 185 18.84 22.31 42.39
C HIS A 185 19.42 22.58 43.79
N LYS A 186 19.99 23.77 44.02
CA LYS A 186 20.68 24.19 45.27
C LYS A 186 21.77 23.20 45.74
N LEU A 187 22.33 22.38 44.86
CA LEU A 187 23.32 21.36 45.19
C LEU A 187 24.68 22.02 45.43
N ARG A 188 25.35 21.71 46.54
CA ARG A 188 26.72 22.15 46.81
C ARG A 188 27.69 20.98 46.75
N ARG A 189 28.82 21.17 46.08
CA ARG A 189 29.95 20.24 46.13
C ARG A 189 30.82 20.59 47.32
N THR A 190 31.08 19.63 48.20
CA THR A 190 32.03 19.76 49.30
C THR A 190 33.10 18.69 49.16
N LEU A 191 34.36 19.08 49.39
CA LEU A 191 35.49 18.17 49.38
C LEU A 191 35.66 17.61 50.80
N ILE A 192 35.51 16.29 50.93
CA ILE A 192 35.81 15.57 52.17
C ILE A 192 36.92 14.57 51.82
N GLU A 193 38.05 14.65 52.52
CA GLU A 193 39.21 13.75 52.34
C GLU A 193 39.71 13.64 50.88
N GLY A 194 39.72 14.76 50.16
CA GLY A 194 40.19 14.80 48.77
C GLY A 194 39.24 14.17 47.74
N ARG A 195 38.06 13.69 48.15
CA ARG A 195 36.99 13.22 47.25
C ARG A 195 35.86 14.26 47.20
N VAL A 196 35.41 14.57 45.98
CA VAL A 196 34.28 15.48 45.77
C VAL A 196 33.00 14.74 46.11
N ILE A 197 32.34 15.12 47.21
CA ILE A 197 31.04 14.58 47.61
C ILE A 197 29.98 15.65 47.32
N VAL A 198 28.86 15.24 46.73
CA VAL A 198 27.70 16.11 46.51
C VAL A 198 26.82 16.04 47.75
N VAL A 199 26.65 17.16 48.44
CA VAL A 199 25.79 17.26 49.63
C VAL A 199 24.53 18.03 49.24
N ALA A 200 23.37 17.44 49.53
CA ALA A 200 22.07 18.06 49.24
C ALA A 200 21.81 19.30 50.12
N ALA A 201 21.03 20.24 49.61
CA ALA A 201 20.73 21.52 50.25
C ALA A 201 19.92 21.36 51.54
N ASN A 202 20.31 22.11 52.58
CA ASN A 202 19.43 22.45 53.69
C ASN A 202 18.16 23.14 53.16
N ILE A 203 17.03 22.88 53.83
CA ILE A 203 15.70 23.49 53.63
C ILE A 203 15.82 25.01 53.48
#